data_AF-A0A2N5YPW1-F1
#
_entry.id   AF-A0A2N5YPW1-F1
#
_cell.length_a   1.000
_cell.length_b   1.000
_cell.length_c   1.000
_cell.angle_alpha   90.00
_cell.angle_beta   90.00
_cell.angle_gamma   90.00
#
_symmetry.space_group_name_H-M   'P 1'
#
loop_
_entity.id
_entity.type
_entity.pdbx_description
1 polymer ?
#
loop_
_entity_poly.entity_id
_entity_poly.type
_entity_poly.pdbx_seq_one_letter_code
_entity_poly.pdbx_strand_id
1 'polypeptide(L)'
;MKEKLLKIFRFLISKLFLFNMLGAVAFFVVAFIALNIYLKKFTEHGVTVTVPNIIGVQTDEAIKVIEDGGFAYVILDTVFDDNVDKGAIV
;
A
#
# COMPACT_ATOMS: atom_id res chain seq x y z
N MET A 1 -47.95 3.68 12.86
CA MET A 1 -46.55 3.86 12.37
C MET A 1 -45.60 4.33 13.47
N LYS A 2 -45.94 5.41 14.20
CA LYS A 2 -45.13 5.95 15.32
C LYS A 2 -44.80 4.92 16.43
N GLU A 3 -45.78 4.10 16.80
CA GLU A 3 -45.64 2.99 17.77
C GLU A 3 -44.54 1.99 17.42
N LYS A 4 -44.47 1.55 16.15
CA LYS A 4 -43.45 0.61 15.69
C LYS A 4 -42.05 1.23 15.75
N LEU A 5 -41.96 2.52 15.37
CA LEU A 5 -40.70 3.28 15.41
C LEU A 5 -40.15 3.40 16.84
N LEU A 6 -41.03 3.69 17.81
CA LEU A 6 -40.65 3.83 19.22
C LEU A 6 -40.15 2.50 19.81
N LYS A 7 -40.76 1.37 19.42
CA LYS A 7 -40.34 0.02 19.84
C LYS A 7 -38.96 -0.34 19.30
N ILE A 8 -38.69 -0.03 18.03
CA ILE A 8 -37.36 -0.25 17.42
C ILE A 8 -36.31 0.60 18.15
N PHE A 9 -36.60 1.88 18.41
CA PHE A 9 -35.65 2.76 19.09
C PHE A 9 -35.32 2.29 20.51
N ARG A 10 -36.32 1.84 21.28
CA ARG A 10 -36.11 1.24 22.62
C ARG A 10 -35.28 -0.04 22.57
N PHE A 11 -35.42 -0.83 21.52
CA PHE A 11 -34.59 -2.03 21.31
C PHE A 11 -33.13 -1.66 21.00
N LEU A 12 -32.88 -0.70 20.11
CA LEU A 12 -31.53 -0.24 19.75
C LEU A 12 -30.76 0.36 20.94
N ILE A 13 -31.46 0.92 21.93
CA ILE A 13 -30.85 1.48 23.15
C ILE A 13 -30.85 0.47 24.30
N SER A 14 -31.40 -0.74 24.11
CA SER A 14 -31.38 -1.76 25.15
C SER A 14 -29.94 -2.16 25.49
N LYS A 15 -29.65 -2.37 26.79
CA LYS A 15 -28.31 -2.76 27.27
C LYS A 15 -27.78 -3.99 26.54
N LEU A 16 -28.66 -4.97 26.29
CA LEU A 16 -28.33 -6.20 25.59
C LEU A 16 -27.93 -5.96 24.12
N PHE A 17 -28.71 -5.15 23.39
CA PHE A 17 -28.37 -4.80 22.01
C PHE A 17 -27.06 -4.03 21.95
N LEU A 18 -26.89 -3.02 22.80
CA LEU A 18 -25.71 -2.17 22.81
C LEU A 18 -24.43 -2.96 23.17
N PHE A 19 -24.51 -3.91 24.09
CA PHE A 19 -23.39 -4.79 24.45
C PHE A 19 -22.96 -5.68 23.28
N ASN A 20 -23.91 -6.33 22.60
CA ASN A 20 -23.60 -7.16 21.42
C ASN A 20 -23.09 -6.29 20.26
N MET A 21 -23.66 -5.10 20.05
CA MET A 21 -23.20 -4.16 19.04
C MET A 21 -21.77 -3.71 19.31
N LEU A 22 -21.43 -3.37 20.54
CA LEU A 22 -20.07 -2.99 20.92
C LEU A 22 -19.09 -4.15 20.74
N GLY A 23 -19.50 -5.39 21.09
CA GLY A 23 -18.72 -6.59 20.82
C GLY A 23 -18.47 -6.81 19.33
N ALA A 24 -19.50 -6.63 18.49
CA ALA A 24 -19.37 -6.75 17.03
C ALA A 24 -18.43 -5.68 16.46
N VAL A 25 -18.59 -4.42 16.88
CA VAL A 25 -17.70 -3.32 16.46
C VAL A 25 -16.27 -3.60 16.89
N ALA A 26 -16.04 -4.01 18.14
CA ALA A 26 -14.72 -4.36 18.64
C ALA A 26 -14.09 -5.51 17.83
N PHE A 27 -14.87 -6.54 17.50
CA PHE A 27 -14.41 -7.64 16.64
C PHE A 27 -13.96 -7.14 15.26
N PHE A 28 -14.76 -6.31 14.59
CA PHE A 28 -14.40 -5.78 13.28
C PHE A 28 -13.17 -4.87 13.33
N VAL A 29 -13.02 -4.05 14.38
CA VAL A 29 -11.82 -3.22 14.58
C VAL A 29 -10.58 -4.10 14.75
N VAL A 30 -10.65 -5.13 15.59
CA VAL A 30 -9.53 -6.06 15.80
C VAL A 30 -9.20 -6.82 14.51
N ALA A 31 -10.20 -7.32 13.79
CA ALA A 31 -10.02 -8.02 12.53
C ALA A 31 -9.40 -7.10 11.47
N PHE A 32 -9.84 -5.85 11.38
CA PHE A 32 -9.29 -4.86 10.45
C PHE A 32 -7.82 -4.54 10.75
N ILE A 33 -7.47 -4.34 12.03
CA ILE A 33 -6.08 -4.11 12.44
C ILE A 33 -5.22 -5.34 12.13
N ALA A 34 -5.69 -6.54 12.48
CA ALA A 34 -4.98 -7.78 12.22
C ALA A 34 -4.74 -8.00 10.73
N LEU A 35 -5.74 -7.73 9.88
CA LEU A 35 -5.63 -7.80 8.43
C LEU A 35 -4.57 -6.82 7.91
N ASN A 36 -4.58 -5.56 8.36
CA ASN A 36 -3.59 -4.57 7.93
C ASN A 36 -2.17 -4.97 8.34
N ILE A 37 -1.98 -5.51 9.55
CA ILE A 37 -0.68 -6.03 9.99
C ILE A 37 -0.24 -7.21 9.12
N TYR A 38 -1.16 -8.12 8.81
CA TYR A 38 -0.88 -9.27 7.95
C TYR A 38 -0.47 -8.83 6.54
N LEU A 39 -1.25 -7.93 5.92
CA LEU A 39 -0.97 -7.41 4.58
C LEU A 39 0.36 -6.65 4.53
N LYS A 40 0.66 -5.84 5.54
CA LYS A 40 1.94 -5.13 5.62
C LYS A 40 3.13 -6.08 5.62
N LYS A 41 3.03 -7.22 6.31
CA LYS A 41 4.10 -8.22 6.38
C LYS A 41 4.23 -9.09 5.14
N PHE A 42 3.10 -9.47 4.53
CA PHE A 42 3.10 -10.45 3.44
C PHE A 42 3.22 -9.81 2.05
N THR A 43 2.74 -8.59 1.87
CA THR A 43 2.63 -7.94 0.56
C THR A 43 3.35 -6.60 0.48
N GLU A 44 4.08 -6.23 1.53
CA GLU A 44 4.62 -4.87 1.70
C GLU A 44 3.54 -3.79 1.57
N HIS A 45 2.33 -4.08 2.04
CA HIS A 45 1.20 -3.17 1.91
C HIS A 45 1.49 -1.80 2.55
N GLY A 46 1.36 -0.75 1.74
CA GLY A 46 1.64 0.63 2.16
C GLY A 46 3.12 1.01 2.16
N VAL A 47 4.01 0.13 1.68
CA VAL A 47 5.41 0.46 1.41
C VAL A 47 5.53 0.98 -0.02
N THR A 48 6.27 2.07 -0.19
CA THR A 48 6.57 2.66 -1.49
C THR A 48 8.07 2.89 -1.57
N VAL A 49 8.66 2.54 -2.71
CA VAL A 49 10.06 2.82 -3.02
C VAL A 49 10.13 3.91 -4.08
N THR A 50 11.10 4.81 -3.94
CA THR A 50 11.32 5.88 -4.94
C THR A 50 12.27 5.35 -5.99
N VAL A 51 11.87 5.44 -7.26
CA VAL A 51 12.72 5.01 -8.37
C VAL A 51 13.77 6.11 -8.63
N PRO A 52 15.07 5.79 -8.59
CA PRO A 52 16.11 6.76 -8.87
C PRO A 52 16.08 7.18 -10.34
N ASN A 53 16.30 8.47 -10.62
CA ASN A 53 16.53 8.92 -11.98
C ASN A 53 17.98 8.63 -12.37
N ILE A 54 18.17 7.82 -13.41
CA ILE A 54 19.47 7.39 -13.92
C ILE A 54 19.73 7.88 -15.35
N ILE A 55 18.87 8.74 -15.90
CA ILE A 55 19.06 9.29 -17.24
C ILE A 55 20.36 10.11 -17.27
N GLY A 56 21.19 9.88 -18.28
CA GLY A 56 22.50 10.49 -18.44
C GLY A 56 23.59 9.92 -17.53
N VAL A 57 23.28 8.95 -16.67
CA VAL A 57 24.28 8.23 -15.86
C VAL A 57 24.95 7.16 -16.71
N GLN A 58 26.26 6.98 -16.53
CA GLN A 58 27.00 5.90 -17.21
C GLN A 58 26.49 4.53 -16.79
N THR A 59 26.39 3.61 -17.75
CA THR A 59 25.81 2.26 -17.55
C THR A 59 26.34 1.57 -16.28
N ASP A 60 27.65 1.53 -16.06
CA ASP A 60 28.27 0.86 -14.92
C ASP A 60 27.90 1.48 -13.55
N GLU A 61 27.68 2.79 -13.52
CA GLU A 61 27.27 3.52 -12.32
C GLU A 61 25.76 3.38 -12.09
N ALA A 62 24.96 3.45 -13.16
CA ALA A 62 23.53 3.24 -13.12
C ALA A 62 23.17 1.86 -12.56
N ILE A 63 23.90 0.81 -12.99
CA ILE A 63 23.71 -0.56 -12.46
C ILE A 63 23.90 -0.60 -10.95
N LYS A 64 24.95 0.06 -10.42
CA LYS A 64 25.19 0.12 -8.98
C LYS A 64 24.05 0.83 -8.24
N VAL A 65 23.58 1.97 -8.77
CA VAL A 65 22.47 2.73 -8.17
C VAL A 65 21.17 1.90 -8.13
N ILE A 66 20.90 1.13 -9.18
CA ILE A 66 19.72 0.24 -9.25
C ILE A 66 19.85 -0.89 -8.23
N GLU A 67 20.99 -1.60 -8.21
CA GLU A 67 21.23 -2.74 -7.32
C GLU A 67 21.24 -2.33 -5.84
N ASP A 68 21.90 -1.21 -5.51
CA ASP A 68 21.90 -0.64 -4.15
C ASP A 68 20.49 -0.21 -3.72
N GLY A 69 19.65 0.21 -4.68
CA GLY A 69 18.24 0.50 -4.47
C GLY A 69 17.35 -0.74 -4.32
N GLY A 70 17.89 -1.96 -4.45
CA GLY A 70 17.14 -3.20 -4.40
C GLY A 70 16.29 -3.45 -5.64
N PHE A 71 16.56 -2.75 -6.74
CA PHE A 71 15.86 -2.92 -8.01
C PHE A 71 16.59 -3.93 -8.89
N ALA A 72 15.83 -4.58 -9.77
CA ALA A 72 16.38 -5.36 -10.87
C ALA A 72 16.34 -4.54 -12.15
N TYR A 73 17.30 -4.78 -13.06
CA TYR A 73 17.33 -4.14 -14.37
C TYR A 73 17.35 -5.18 -15.49
N VAL A 74 16.97 -4.71 -16.68
CA VAL A 74 17.13 -5.40 -17.95
C VAL A 74 17.55 -4.37 -18.98
N ILE A 75 18.59 -4.67 -19.76
CA ILE A 75 18.97 -3.86 -20.92
C ILE A 75 18.09 -4.30 -22.08
N LEU A 76 17.27 -3.38 -22.59
CA LEU A 76 16.31 -3.66 -23.67
C LEU A 76 16.95 -3.50 -25.05
N ASP A 77 17.62 -2.37 -25.28
CA ASP A 77 18.26 -2.03 -26.56
C ASP A 77 19.41 -1.03 -26.33
N THR A 78 20.25 -0.84 -27.35
CA THR A 78 21.22 0.24 -27.43
C THR A 78 20.80 1.18 -28.57
N VAL A 79 20.47 2.41 -28.22
CA VAL A 79 20.01 3.42 -29.19
C VAL A 79 20.99 4.58 -29.28
N PHE A 80 20.88 5.34 -30.36
CA PHE A 80 21.63 6.58 -30.56
C PHE A 80 20.79 7.78 -30.10
N ASP A 81 21.37 8.64 -29.27
CA ASP A 81 20.77 9.89 -28.80
C ASP A 81 21.87 10.97 -28.72
N ASP A 82 21.62 12.13 -29.33
CA ASP A 82 22.54 13.27 -29.36
C ASP A 82 22.59 14.07 -28.04
N ASN A 83 21.67 13.81 -27.12
CA ASN A 83 21.51 14.58 -25.87
C ASN A 83 22.28 14.01 -24.68
N VAL A 84 22.87 12.81 -24.81
CA VAL A 84 23.62 12.17 -23.74
C VAL A 84 25.00 11.71 -24.21
N ASP A 85 25.90 11.52 -23.24
CA ASP A 85 27.21 10.96 -23.52
C ASP A 85 27.13 9.49 -23.95
N LYS A 86 28.10 9.06 -24.75
CA LYS A 86 28.16 7.68 -25.23
C LYS A 86 28.24 6.68 -24.07
N GLY A 87 27.31 5.72 -24.06
CA GLY A 87 27.23 4.70 -23.02
C GLY A 87 26.49 5.14 -21.76
N ALA A 88 25.90 6.34 -21.77
CA ALA A 88 24.93 6.77 -20.77
C ALA A 88 23.54 6.19 -21.06
N ILE A 89 22.73 6.08 -20.00
CA ILE A 89 21.33 5.66 -20.10
C ILE A 89 20.47 6.79 -20.68
N VAL A 90 19.54 6.42 -21.57
CA VAL A 90 18.53 7.28 -22.20
C VAL A 90 17.12 6.87 -21.84
#